data_AF-A0A954CB98-F1
#
_entry.id   AF-A0A954CB98-F1
#
_cell.length_a   1.000
_cell.length_b   1.000
_cell.length_c   1.000
_cell.angle_alpha   90.00
_cell.angle_beta   90.00
_cell.angle_gamma   90.00
#
_symmetry.space_group_name_H-M   'P 1'
#
loop_
_entity.id
_entity.type
_entity.pdbx_description
1 polymer ?
#
loop_
_entity_poly.entity_id
_entity_poly.type
_entity_poly.pdbx_seq_one_letter_code
_entity_poly.pdbx_strand_id
1 'polypeptide(L)'
;LGDQGDVEAAVIEVVLLAGVLVLLVAIAAGVLVARATTRKATALSRVMARVAEGDLGVRAQARGRDELATLARAFNLMLDELAHAQQRVAYLQRIGAWQGMARRIAHEIKNPLTPIQLAVQQLRDKDPGLDERFSSLLADSAEIVEDEVESLRRMVTSFSQFAKVPEVRLRPEPLARVLEEFERAYGHLGEEGGGELTVEVPAA
;
A
#
# COMPACT_ATOMS: atom_id res chain seq x y z
N LEU A 1 -63.50 44.08 47.10
CA LEU A 1 -63.79 42.94 46.19
C LEU A 1 -63.08 43.06 44.83
N GLY A 2 -62.62 44.24 44.38
CA GLY A 2 -61.81 44.36 43.14
C GLY A 2 -60.35 43.89 43.26
N ASP A 3 -59.71 44.10 44.42
CA ASP A 3 -58.27 43.84 44.65
C ASP A 3 -57.87 42.35 44.52
N GLN A 4 -58.78 41.42 44.84
CA GLN A 4 -58.46 39.99 44.86
C GLN A 4 -58.40 39.38 43.44
N GLY A 5 -59.21 39.88 42.49
CA GLY A 5 -59.22 39.41 41.10
C GLY A 5 -58.02 39.91 40.28
N ASP A 6 -57.55 41.13 40.56
CA ASP A 6 -56.37 41.70 39.91
C ASP A 6 -55.08 40.97 40.32
N VAL A 7 -55.00 40.56 41.60
CA VAL A 7 -53.88 39.76 42.11
C VAL A 7 -53.87 38.35 41.48
N GLU A 8 -55.02 37.69 41.36
CA GLU A 8 -55.10 36.37 40.71
C GLU A 8 -54.69 36.42 39.23
N ALA A 9 -55.11 37.46 38.49
CA ALA A 9 -54.72 37.66 37.10
C ALA A 9 -53.21 37.89 36.95
N ALA A 10 -52.62 38.75 37.81
CA ALA A 10 -51.18 39.01 37.81
C ALA A 10 -50.36 37.74 38.14
N VAL A 11 -50.83 36.91 39.08
CA VAL A 11 -50.18 35.63 39.40
C VAL A 11 -50.22 34.68 38.21
N ILE A 12 -51.38 34.53 37.55
CA ILE A 12 -51.50 33.67 36.36
C ILE A 12 -50.57 34.14 35.25
N GLU A 13 -50.50 35.45 34.98
CA GLU A 13 -49.62 36.02 33.95
C GLU A 13 -48.14 35.73 34.25
N VAL A 14 -47.68 35.94 35.49
CA VAL A 14 -46.31 35.63 35.90
C VAL A 14 -45.99 34.14 35.76
N VAL A 15 -46.94 33.25 36.14
CA VAL A 15 -46.76 31.80 35.99
C VAL A 15 -46.67 31.40 34.52
N LEU A 16 -47.51 31.97 33.65
CA LEU A 16 -47.45 31.72 32.21
C LEU A 16 -46.12 32.19 31.61
N LEU A 17 -45.65 33.39 31.96
CA LEU A 17 -44.37 33.92 31.51
C LEU A 17 -43.20 33.05 31.98
N ALA A 18 -43.21 32.62 33.24
CA ALA A 18 -42.20 31.72 33.78
C ALA A 18 -42.22 30.36 33.05
N GLY A 19 -43.41 29.81 32.78
CA GLY A 19 -43.58 28.57 32.03
C GLY A 19 -43.03 28.66 30.60
N VAL A 20 -43.30 29.75 29.89
CA VAL A 20 -42.75 30.02 28.55
C VAL A 20 -41.23 30.14 28.60
N LEU A 21 -40.69 30.86 29.60
CA LEU A 21 -39.24 31.00 29.76
C LEU A 21 -38.56 29.63 29.97
N VAL A 22 -39.10 28.79 30.86
CA VAL A 22 -38.58 27.44 31.11
C VAL A 22 -38.64 26.60 29.83
N LEU A 23 -39.74 26.68 29.07
CA LEU A 23 -39.89 25.97 27.81
C LEU A 23 -38.85 26.41 26.77
N LEU A 24 -38.63 27.72 26.63
CA LEU A 24 -37.63 28.27 25.72
C LEU A 24 -36.21 27.82 26.10
N VAL A 25 -35.88 27.83 27.38
CA VAL A 25 -34.57 27.36 27.89
C VAL A 25 -34.40 25.86 27.61
N ALA A 26 -35.43 25.05 27.84
CA ALA A 26 -35.39 23.61 27.56
C ALA A 26 -35.17 23.32 26.07
N ILE A 27 -35.89 24.02 25.18
CA ILE A 27 -35.70 23.90 23.73
C ILE A 27 -34.29 24.34 23.33
N ALA A 28 -33.81 25.47 23.84
CA ALA A 28 -32.46 25.97 23.54
C ALA A 28 -31.38 24.99 23.99
N ALA A 29 -31.48 24.44 25.21
CA ALA A 29 -30.57 23.42 25.72
C ALA A 29 -30.60 22.16 24.86
N GLY A 30 -31.79 21.69 24.47
CA GLY A 30 -31.95 20.53 23.58
C GLY A 30 -31.28 20.75 22.22
N VAL A 31 -31.48 21.92 21.60
CA VAL A 31 -30.84 22.28 20.32
C VAL A 31 -29.31 22.35 20.45
N LEU A 32 -28.79 22.89 21.56
CA LEU A 32 -27.34 22.96 21.81
C LEU A 32 -26.72 21.56 21.93
N VAL A 33 -27.34 20.66 22.71
CA VAL A 33 -26.88 19.28 22.87
C VAL A 33 -26.96 18.53 21.54
N ALA A 34 -28.08 18.64 20.82
CA ALA A 34 -28.26 18.02 19.50
C ALA A 34 -27.17 18.47 18.53
N ARG A 35 -26.93 19.77 18.40
CA ARG A 35 -25.88 20.32 17.53
C ARG A 35 -24.48 19.84 17.93
N ALA A 36 -24.17 19.78 19.21
CA ALA A 36 -22.87 19.31 19.69
C ALA A 36 -22.63 17.84 19.33
N THR A 37 -23.63 16.98 19.51
CA THR A 37 -23.57 15.55 19.18
C THR A 37 -23.50 15.33 17.67
N THR A 38 -24.36 15.98 16.89
CA THR A 38 -24.34 15.88 15.41
C THR A 38 -22.98 16.28 14.85
N ARG A 39 -22.37 17.35 15.35
CA ARG A 39 -21.05 17.80 14.90
C ARG A 39 -19.97 16.72 15.09
N LYS A 40 -19.96 16.04 16.24
CA LYS A 40 -19.00 14.94 16.51
C LYS A 40 -19.24 13.75 15.58
N ALA A 41 -20.50 13.37 15.37
CA ALA A 41 -20.86 12.28 14.46
C ALA A 41 -20.41 12.57 13.00
N THR A 42 -20.68 13.78 12.49
CA THR A 42 -20.22 14.19 11.16
C THR A 42 -18.69 14.25 11.04
N ALA A 43 -17.99 14.58 12.14
CA ALA A 43 -16.53 14.55 12.14
C ALA A 43 -16.00 13.11 12.02
N LEU A 44 -16.58 12.15 12.75
CA LEU A 44 -16.21 10.74 12.65
C LEU A 44 -16.50 10.18 11.25
N SER A 45 -17.69 10.48 10.70
CA SER A 45 -18.08 10.06 9.35
C SER A 45 -17.12 10.58 8.27
N ARG A 46 -16.63 11.81 8.37
CA ARG A 46 -15.63 12.35 7.44
C ARG A 46 -14.29 11.62 7.52
N VAL A 47 -13.85 11.23 8.71
CA VAL A 47 -12.64 10.41 8.86
C VAL A 47 -12.85 9.03 8.24
N MET A 48 -14.01 8.42 8.45
CA MET A 48 -14.37 7.14 7.83
C MET A 48 -14.37 7.22 6.30
N ALA A 49 -14.86 8.31 5.71
CA ALA A 49 -14.81 8.52 4.26
C ALA A 49 -13.38 8.56 3.72
N ARG A 50 -12.47 9.29 4.39
CA ARG A 50 -11.04 9.34 4.02
C ARG A 50 -10.35 7.98 4.14
N VAL A 51 -10.71 7.20 5.16
CA VAL A 51 -10.23 5.81 5.31
C VAL A 51 -10.70 4.94 4.14
N ALA A 52 -11.95 5.10 3.70
CA ALA A 52 -12.48 4.36 2.55
C ALA A 52 -11.76 4.71 1.23
N GLU A 53 -11.19 5.91 1.12
CA GLU A 53 -10.33 6.33 0.01
C GLU A 53 -8.89 5.77 0.11
N GLY A 54 -8.57 5.02 1.17
CA GLY A 54 -7.28 4.35 1.35
C GLY A 54 -6.30 5.05 2.31
N ASP A 55 -6.67 6.21 2.87
CA ASP A 55 -5.86 6.90 3.86
C ASP A 55 -6.02 6.24 5.23
N LEU A 56 -5.24 5.19 5.50
CA LEU A 56 -5.18 4.51 6.79
C LEU A 56 -4.36 5.28 7.85
N GLY A 57 -3.81 6.45 7.51
CA GLY A 57 -3.02 7.27 8.45
C GLY A 57 -3.88 8.20 9.31
N VAL A 58 -5.09 8.51 8.88
CA VAL A 58 -5.99 9.38 9.64
C VAL A 58 -6.53 8.69 10.88
N ARG A 59 -6.81 9.48 11.91
CA ARG A 59 -7.41 8.99 13.16
C ARG A 59 -8.58 9.86 13.55
N ALA A 60 -9.63 9.23 14.07
CA ALA A 60 -10.76 9.94 14.62
C ALA A 60 -10.39 10.56 15.97
N GLN A 61 -10.85 11.79 16.22
CA GLN A 61 -10.64 12.45 17.51
C GLN A 61 -11.51 11.80 18.59
N ALA A 62 -10.89 11.03 19.48
CA ALA A 62 -11.59 10.28 20.52
C ALA A 62 -11.61 11.00 21.89
N ARG A 63 -11.78 12.34 21.90
CA ARG A 63 -11.81 13.15 23.12
C ARG A 63 -13.18 13.08 23.80
N GLY A 64 -13.19 12.85 25.11
CA GLY A 64 -14.39 12.81 25.93
C GLY A 64 -14.69 11.41 26.49
N ARG A 65 -15.77 11.33 27.26
CA ARG A 65 -16.25 10.11 27.94
C ARG A 65 -17.64 9.67 27.45
N ASP A 66 -18.11 10.22 26.33
CA ASP A 66 -19.37 9.84 25.71
C ASP A 66 -19.23 8.62 24.78
N GLU A 67 -20.36 8.10 24.32
CA GLU A 67 -20.46 6.94 23.45
C GLU A 67 -19.74 7.17 22.12
N LEU A 68 -19.78 8.40 21.59
CA LEU A 68 -19.06 8.77 20.38
C LEU A 68 -17.54 8.69 20.55
N ALA A 69 -17.01 9.10 21.71
CA ALA A 69 -15.59 8.94 22.01
C ALA A 69 -15.20 7.44 22.12
N THR A 70 -16.08 6.60 22.68
CA THR A 70 -15.87 5.15 22.72
C THR A 70 -15.85 4.54 21.33
N LEU A 71 -16.80 4.92 20.46
CA LEU A 71 -16.83 4.48 19.06
C LEU A 71 -15.58 4.93 18.31
N ALA A 72 -15.12 6.17 18.50
CA ALA A 72 -13.91 6.68 17.87
C ALA A 72 -12.65 5.90 18.31
N ARG A 73 -12.55 5.48 19.59
CA ARG A 73 -11.46 4.61 20.07
C ARG A 73 -11.51 3.23 19.40
N ALA A 74 -12.68 2.59 19.40
CA ALA A 74 -12.85 1.28 18.78
C ALA A 74 -12.54 1.32 17.28
N PHE A 75 -12.96 2.38 16.59
CA PHE A 75 -12.65 2.59 15.18
C PHE A 75 -11.14 2.74 14.96
N ASN A 76 -10.44 3.55 15.76
CA ASN A 76 -8.99 3.69 15.63
C ASN A 76 -8.24 2.37 15.88
N LEU A 77 -8.69 1.54 16.83
CA LEU A 77 -8.12 0.20 17.04
C LEU A 77 -8.30 -0.69 15.81
N MET A 78 -9.49 -0.68 15.19
CA MET A 78 -9.73 -1.40 13.94
C MET A 78 -8.81 -0.90 12.80
N LEU A 79 -8.53 0.41 12.71
CA LEU A 79 -7.58 0.95 11.73
C LEU A 79 -6.16 0.43 11.96
N ASP A 80 -5.72 0.33 13.22
CA ASP A 80 -4.42 -0.22 13.55
C ASP A 80 -4.35 -1.72 13.19
N GLU A 81 -5.39 -2.50 13.48
CA GLU A 81 -5.48 -3.91 13.08
C GLU A 81 -5.46 -4.09 11.55
N LEU A 82 -6.20 -3.24 10.82
CA LEU A 82 -6.22 -3.27 9.36
C LEU A 82 -4.85 -2.93 8.75
N ALA A 83 -4.16 -1.93 9.30
CA ALA A 83 -2.81 -1.59 8.86
C ALA A 83 -1.83 -2.75 9.06
N HIS A 84 -1.88 -3.42 10.23
CA HIS A 84 -1.06 -4.62 10.47
C HIS A 84 -1.43 -5.79 9.54
N ALA A 85 -2.72 -5.99 9.27
CA ALA A 85 -3.18 -7.03 8.35
C ALA A 85 -2.65 -6.80 6.92
N GLN A 86 -2.71 -5.55 6.42
CA GLN A 86 -2.15 -5.20 5.11
C GLN A 86 -0.64 -5.45 5.04
N GLN A 87 0.11 -5.04 6.06
CA GLN A 87 1.55 -5.31 6.13
C GLN A 87 1.86 -6.81 6.13
N ARG A 88 1.08 -7.60 6.85
CA ARG A 88 1.23 -9.06 6.90
C ARG A 88 0.94 -9.71 5.55
N VAL A 89 -0.13 -9.30 4.86
CA VAL A 89 -0.46 -9.79 3.52
C VAL A 89 0.66 -9.43 2.54
N ALA A 90 1.13 -8.18 2.54
CA ALA A 90 2.23 -7.76 1.68
C ALA A 90 3.52 -8.56 1.94
N TYR A 91 3.84 -8.82 3.21
CA TYR A 91 4.97 -9.66 3.59
C TYR A 91 4.83 -11.10 3.07
N LEU A 92 3.65 -11.72 3.22
CA LEU A 92 3.39 -13.07 2.74
C LEU A 92 3.45 -13.16 1.21
N GLN A 93 2.90 -12.17 0.49
CA GLN A 93 3.00 -12.08 -0.96
C GLN A 93 4.47 -12.00 -1.39
N ARG A 94 5.27 -11.18 -0.71
CA ARG A 94 6.70 -11.06 -0.98
C ARG A 94 7.45 -12.37 -0.75
N ILE A 95 7.14 -13.09 0.34
CA ILE A 95 7.70 -14.42 0.58
C ILE A 95 7.26 -15.40 -0.51
N GLY A 96 5.99 -15.39 -0.91
CA GLY A 96 5.49 -16.25 -1.97
C GLY A 96 6.21 -16.01 -3.30
N ALA A 97 6.37 -14.75 -3.68
CA ALA A 97 7.16 -14.37 -4.86
C ALA A 97 8.61 -14.83 -4.74
N TRP A 98 9.22 -14.66 -3.56
CA TRP A 98 10.59 -15.13 -3.29
C TRP A 98 10.73 -16.65 -3.40
N GLN A 99 9.79 -17.41 -2.85
CA GLN A 99 9.78 -18.87 -2.95
C GLN A 99 9.64 -19.35 -4.40
N GLY A 100 8.77 -18.69 -5.18
CA GLY A 100 8.62 -18.97 -6.61
C GLY A 100 9.93 -18.73 -7.37
N MET A 101 10.59 -17.60 -7.10
CA MET A 101 11.88 -17.27 -7.71
C MET A 101 12.99 -18.23 -7.28
N ALA A 102 13.08 -18.58 -6.00
CA ALA A 102 14.06 -19.54 -5.49
C ALA A 102 13.92 -20.93 -6.14
N ARG A 103 12.68 -21.39 -6.36
CA ARG A 103 12.42 -22.65 -7.07
C ARG A 103 12.89 -22.57 -8.52
N ARG A 104 12.59 -21.47 -9.20
CA ARG A 104 13.04 -21.24 -10.59
C ARG A 104 14.56 -21.26 -10.67
N ILE A 105 15.25 -20.55 -9.78
CA ILE A 105 16.72 -20.55 -9.73
C ILE A 105 17.28 -21.94 -9.44
N ALA A 106 16.66 -22.70 -8.53
CA ALA A 106 17.10 -24.07 -8.30
C ALA A 106 17.00 -24.94 -9.56
N HIS A 107 15.93 -24.78 -10.34
CA HIS A 107 15.79 -25.46 -11.63
C HIS A 107 16.81 -24.95 -12.65
N GLU A 108 16.96 -23.65 -12.77
CA GLU A 108 17.84 -23.05 -13.77
C GLU A 108 19.32 -23.25 -13.42
N ILE A 109 19.73 -23.42 -12.14
CA ILE A 109 21.09 -23.83 -11.74
C ILE A 109 21.36 -25.29 -12.09
N LYS A 110 20.34 -26.15 -11.99
CA LYS A 110 20.49 -27.58 -12.32
C LYS A 110 20.80 -27.79 -13.81
N ASN A 111 20.25 -26.93 -14.67
CA ASN A 111 20.45 -26.97 -16.11
C ASN A 111 21.94 -26.88 -16.52
N PRO A 112 22.70 -25.82 -16.19
CA PRO A 112 24.13 -25.68 -16.51
C PRO A 112 25.00 -26.72 -15.81
N LEU A 113 24.60 -27.17 -14.62
CA LEU A 113 25.38 -28.14 -13.85
C LEU A 113 25.46 -29.51 -14.53
N THR A 114 24.42 -29.88 -15.29
CA THR A 114 24.34 -31.21 -15.93
C THR A 114 25.33 -31.34 -17.10
N PRO A 115 25.41 -30.40 -18.07
CA PRO A 115 26.44 -30.38 -19.10
C PRO A 115 27.86 -30.22 -18.54
N ILE A 116 28.07 -29.35 -17.54
CA ILE A 116 29.37 -29.22 -16.85
C ILE A 116 29.82 -30.57 -16.30
N GLN A 117 28.93 -31.28 -15.60
CA GLN A 117 29.24 -32.57 -15.02
C GLN A 117 29.54 -33.63 -16.09
N LEU A 118 28.80 -33.61 -17.20
CA LEU A 118 29.03 -34.53 -18.33
C LEU A 118 30.36 -34.24 -19.03
N ALA A 119 30.69 -32.97 -19.28
CA ALA A 119 31.96 -32.54 -19.86
C ALA A 119 33.14 -33.00 -18.99
N VAL A 120 33.06 -32.77 -17.67
CA VAL A 120 34.09 -33.25 -16.71
C VAL A 120 34.17 -34.78 -16.68
N GLN A 121 33.05 -35.50 -16.74
CA GLN A 121 33.05 -36.97 -16.83
C GLN A 121 33.71 -37.46 -18.12
N GLN A 122 33.41 -36.85 -19.26
CA GLN A 122 34.00 -37.20 -20.55
C GLN A 122 35.52 -36.99 -20.56
N LEU A 123 36.00 -35.92 -19.93
CA LEU A 123 37.44 -35.69 -19.76
C LEU A 123 38.10 -36.72 -18.85
N ARG A 124 37.41 -37.17 -17.79
CA ARG A 124 37.94 -38.15 -16.84
C ARG A 124 37.96 -39.57 -17.40
N ASP A 125 36.96 -39.95 -18.20
CA ASP A 125 36.80 -41.31 -18.70
C ASP A 125 37.71 -41.61 -19.91
N LYS A 126 38.33 -40.59 -20.53
CA LYS A 126 39.32 -40.74 -21.61
C LYS A 126 40.76 -40.57 -21.07
N ASP A 127 41.63 -41.51 -21.43
CA ASP A 127 43.07 -41.53 -21.11
C ASP A 127 43.78 -40.29 -21.73
N PRO A 128 44.60 -39.54 -20.98
CA PRO A 128 45.17 -38.24 -21.40
C PRO A 128 46.35 -38.37 -22.38
N GLY A 129 46.34 -39.39 -23.24
CA GLY A 129 47.30 -39.46 -24.33
C GLY A 129 47.31 -38.11 -25.05
N LEU A 130 48.50 -37.53 -25.23
CA LEU A 130 48.72 -36.20 -25.86
C LEU A 130 48.44 -36.25 -27.38
N ASP A 131 47.31 -36.84 -27.78
CA ASP A 131 46.85 -36.87 -29.15
C ASP A 131 45.94 -35.65 -29.46
N GLU A 132 45.76 -35.37 -30.76
CA GLU A 132 44.89 -34.28 -31.21
C GLU A 132 43.44 -34.45 -30.76
N ARG A 133 43.00 -35.70 -30.54
CA ARG A 133 41.61 -35.99 -30.12
C ARG A 133 41.36 -35.55 -28.69
N PHE A 134 42.26 -35.86 -27.76
CA PHE A 134 42.16 -35.41 -26.38
C PHE A 134 42.23 -33.88 -26.28
N SER A 135 43.10 -33.25 -27.07
CA SER A 135 43.20 -31.79 -27.12
C SER A 135 41.91 -31.13 -27.62
N SER A 136 41.25 -31.68 -28.64
CA SER A 136 39.94 -31.21 -29.10
C SER A 136 38.85 -31.39 -28.04
N LEU A 137 38.79 -32.54 -27.37
CA LEU A 137 37.80 -32.81 -26.33
C LEU A 137 37.96 -31.90 -25.12
N LEU A 138 39.21 -31.57 -24.77
CA LEU A 138 39.52 -30.60 -23.72
C LEU A 138 39.03 -29.21 -24.08
N ALA A 139 39.25 -28.77 -25.32
CA ALA A 139 38.75 -27.49 -25.81
C ALA A 139 37.21 -27.44 -25.80
N ASP A 140 36.54 -28.44 -26.36
CA ASP A 140 35.07 -28.52 -26.39
C ASP A 140 34.47 -28.53 -24.98
N SER A 141 35.08 -29.30 -24.06
CA SER A 141 34.63 -29.37 -22.67
C SER A 141 34.87 -28.06 -21.92
N ALA A 142 35.96 -27.34 -22.20
CA ALA A 142 36.23 -26.04 -21.61
C ALA A 142 35.23 -24.99 -22.09
N GLU A 143 34.90 -24.97 -23.39
CA GLU A 143 33.88 -24.07 -23.96
C GLU A 143 32.51 -24.30 -23.30
N ILE A 144 32.07 -25.57 -23.18
CA ILE A 144 30.81 -25.92 -22.49
C ILE A 144 30.81 -25.40 -21.04
N VAL A 145 31.92 -25.55 -20.31
CA VAL A 145 32.01 -25.09 -18.93
C VAL A 145 31.98 -23.57 -18.83
N GLU A 146 32.68 -22.86 -19.72
CA GLU A 146 32.70 -21.40 -19.77
C GLU A 146 31.29 -20.82 -20.03
N ASP A 147 30.58 -21.35 -21.02
CA ASP A 147 29.22 -20.94 -21.37
C ASP A 147 28.23 -21.13 -20.21
N GLU A 148 28.32 -22.28 -19.54
CA GLU A 148 27.42 -22.61 -18.44
C GLU A 148 27.73 -21.82 -17.16
N VAL A 149 29.00 -21.48 -16.91
CA VAL A 149 29.40 -20.57 -15.84
C VAL A 149 28.89 -19.14 -16.12
N GLU A 150 28.95 -18.67 -17.36
CA GLU A 150 28.40 -17.37 -17.74
C GLU A 150 26.86 -17.33 -17.60
N SER A 151 26.18 -18.43 -17.97
CA SER A 151 24.75 -18.62 -17.73
C SER A 151 24.39 -18.48 -16.23
N LEU A 152 25.12 -19.19 -15.36
CA LEU A 152 24.94 -19.09 -13.90
C LEU A 152 25.18 -17.66 -13.38
N ARG A 153 26.22 -16.98 -13.88
CA ARG A 153 26.56 -15.61 -13.48
C ARG A 153 25.45 -14.61 -13.83
N ARG A 154 24.85 -14.73 -15.03
CA ARG A 154 23.71 -13.89 -15.46
C ARG A 154 22.49 -14.08 -14.56
N MET A 155 22.17 -15.32 -14.20
CA MET A 155 21.05 -15.66 -13.32
C MET A 155 21.22 -15.13 -11.90
N VAL A 156 22.40 -15.30 -11.30
CA VAL A 156 22.70 -14.78 -9.96
C VAL A 156 22.63 -13.25 -9.93
N THR A 157 23.08 -12.59 -11.01
CA THR A 157 22.97 -11.13 -11.15
C THR A 157 21.52 -10.66 -11.20
N SER A 158 20.68 -11.34 -12.01
CA SER A 158 19.24 -11.07 -12.10
C SER A 158 18.53 -11.26 -10.75
N PHE A 159 18.86 -12.33 -10.03
CA PHE A 159 18.33 -12.58 -8.68
C PHE A 159 18.70 -11.48 -7.67
N SER A 160 19.96 -11.04 -7.68
CA SER A 160 20.46 -9.99 -6.77
C SER A 160 19.76 -8.63 -6.99
N GLN A 161 19.41 -8.31 -8.24
CA GLN A 161 18.69 -7.08 -8.58
C GLN A 161 17.26 -7.07 -8.03
N PHE A 162 16.55 -8.20 -8.06
CA PHE A 162 15.19 -8.30 -7.49
C PHE A 162 15.20 -8.30 -5.95
N ALA A 163 16.28 -8.75 -5.33
CA ALA A 163 16.45 -8.75 -3.88
C ALA A 163 16.71 -7.36 -3.29
N LYS A 164 17.19 -6.40 -4.10
CA LYS A 164 17.29 -5.00 -3.69
C LYS A 164 15.90 -4.39 -3.66
N VAL A 165 15.39 -4.13 -2.46
CA VAL A 165 14.30 -3.16 -2.28
C VAL A 165 14.92 -1.79 -2.49
N PRO A 166 14.56 -1.04 -3.55
CA PRO A 166 14.94 0.35 -3.59
C PRO A 166 14.23 1.03 -2.41
N GLU A 167 14.97 1.81 -1.62
CA GLU A 167 14.32 2.70 -0.66
C GLU A 167 13.48 3.71 -1.45
N VAL A 168 12.17 3.46 -1.54
CA VAL A 168 11.23 4.37 -2.20
C VAL A 168 11.09 5.58 -1.30
N ARG A 169 11.80 6.66 -1.63
CA ARG A 169 11.62 7.96 -1.00
C ARG A 169 10.67 8.77 -1.84
N LEU A 170 9.46 8.94 -1.32
CA LEU A 170 8.48 9.83 -1.93
C LEU A 170 8.99 11.27 -1.78
N ARG A 171 9.15 11.95 -2.92
CA ARG A 171 9.45 13.38 -2.99
C ARG A 171 8.43 14.06 -3.90
N PRO A 172 8.00 15.29 -3.60
CA PRO A 172 7.21 16.07 -4.54
C PRO A 172 8.01 16.26 -5.83
N GLU A 173 7.50 15.77 -6.95
CA GLU A 173 8.12 15.88 -8.27
C GLU A 173 7.06 16.40 -9.26
N PRO A 174 7.35 17.42 -10.08
CA PRO A 174 6.43 17.86 -11.11
C PRO A 174 6.13 16.74 -12.10
N LEU A 175 4.85 16.43 -12.29
CA LEU A 175 4.39 15.35 -13.19
C LEU A 175 4.95 15.52 -14.61
N ALA A 176 5.01 16.76 -15.12
CA ALA A 176 5.59 17.07 -16.42
C ALA A 176 7.02 16.51 -16.58
N ARG A 177 7.85 16.62 -15.54
CA ARG A 177 9.23 16.13 -15.58
C ARG A 177 9.29 14.61 -15.65
N VAL A 178 8.40 13.92 -14.94
CA VAL A 178 8.29 12.46 -14.97
C VAL A 178 7.84 11.99 -16.35
N LEU A 179 6.90 12.71 -16.98
CA LEU A 179 6.43 12.41 -18.34
C LEU A 179 7.53 12.62 -19.38
N GLU A 180 8.29 13.72 -19.30
CA GLU A 180 9.45 13.96 -20.19
C GLU A 180 10.55 12.89 -20.04
N GLU A 181 10.81 12.44 -18.81
CA GLU A 181 11.79 11.40 -18.53
C GLU A 181 11.31 10.04 -19.06
N PHE A 182 10.01 9.75 -18.93
CA PHE A 182 9.39 8.56 -19.52
C PHE A 182 9.45 8.59 -21.05
N GLU A 183 9.12 9.71 -21.68
CA GLU A 183 9.22 9.88 -23.13
C GLU A 183 10.66 9.72 -23.62
N ARG A 184 11.65 10.31 -22.92
CA ARG A 184 13.07 10.11 -23.27
C ARG A 184 13.52 8.66 -23.15
N ALA A 185 13.08 7.96 -22.10
CA ALA A 185 13.50 6.59 -21.84
C ALA A 185 12.79 5.56 -22.74
N TYR A 186 11.52 5.79 -23.06
CA TYR A 186 10.65 4.80 -23.70
C TYR A 186 9.96 5.27 -24.99
N GLY A 187 10.18 6.52 -25.42
CA GLY A 187 9.54 7.09 -26.62
C GLY A 187 9.85 6.33 -27.91
N HIS A 188 11.01 5.67 -27.97
CA HIS A 188 11.38 4.78 -29.08
C HIS A 188 10.43 3.58 -29.25
N LEU A 189 9.68 3.18 -28.20
CA LEU A 189 8.71 2.08 -28.29
C LEU A 189 7.40 2.49 -28.99
N GLY A 190 7.11 3.80 -29.08
CA GLY A 190 5.93 4.31 -29.80
C GLY A 190 6.14 4.36 -31.32
N GLU A 191 7.39 4.51 -31.78
CA GLU A 191 7.74 4.66 -33.19
C GLU A 191 7.62 3.34 -33.98
N GLU A 192 7.85 2.19 -33.34
CA GLU A 192 7.77 0.88 -34.01
C GLU A 192 6.35 0.32 -34.12
N GLY A 193 5.38 0.86 -33.36
CA GLY A 193 4.01 0.31 -33.27
C GLY A 193 2.88 1.22 -33.77
N GLY A 194 3.15 2.49 -34.10
CA GLY A 194 2.11 3.44 -34.53
C GLY A 194 1.06 3.75 -33.45
N GLY A 195 1.38 3.52 -32.17
CA GLY A 195 0.49 3.76 -31.04
C GLY A 195 0.55 5.21 -30.58
N GLU A 196 -0.57 5.91 -30.59
CA GLU A 196 -0.70 7.23 -29.98
C GLU A 196 -0.82 7.06 -28.45
N LEU A 197 0.10 7.67 -27.69
CA LEU A 197 0.09 7.62 -26.23
C LEU A 197 -0.60 8.87 -25.67
N THR A 198 -1.90 8.78 -25.39
CA THR A 198 -2.67 9.89 -24.80
C THR A 198 -2.56 9.85 -23.28
N VAL A 199 -2.02 10.92 -22.68
CA VAL A 199 -1.93 11.06 -21.22
C VAL A 199 -3.07 11.97 -20.75
N GLU A 200 -4.10 11.40 -20.12
CA GLU A 200 -5.14 12.17 -19.43
C GLU A 200 -4.69 12.53 -18.01
N VAL A 201 -4.53 13.82 -17.74
CA VAL A 201 -4.25 14.32 -16.39
C VAL A 201 -5.57 14.78 -15.77
N PRO A 202 -6.01 14.21 -14.63
CA PRO A 202 -7.21 14.69 -13.94
C PRO A 202 -7.01 16.13 -13.46
N ALA A 203 -8.00 17.00 -13.70
CA ALA A 203 -7.95 18.39 -13.29
C ALA A 203 -7.81 18.52 -11.77
N ALA A 204 -6.86 19.34 -11.34
CA ALA A 204 -6.55 19.64 -9.94
C ALA A 204 -7.68 20.38 -9.21
#